data_AF-A0A952Z1C3-F1
#
_entry.id   AF-A0A952Z1C3-F1
#
_cell.length_a   1.000
_cell.length_b   1.000
_cell.length_c   1.000
_cell.angle_alpha   90.00
_cell.angle_beta   90.00
_cell.angle_gamma   90.00
#
_symmetry.space_group_name_H-M   'P 1'
#
loop_
_entity.id
_entity.type
_entity.pdbx_description
1 polymer ?
#
loop_
_entity_poly.entity_id
_entity_poly.type
_entity_poly.pdbx_seq_one_letter_code
_entity_poly.pdbx_strand_id
1 'polypeptide(L)'
;MALKNYHLSNLFNAEGELINYLKKTIFLITLLFALPINAQEFPKGKWEVMTQTVIPHVMTPMPAHKDVICVNDKNKERPPIAAHESCEFSNYKIVGNGASWQMKCKGELNMNGAGRIIFSANQYKGSAIVKMKIPQSEPMEIDHTYTGKRIGDCK
;
A
#
# COMPACT_ATOMS: atom_id res chain seq x y z
N MET A 1 -54.43 8.02 49.76
CA MET A 1 -54.16 7.06 48.66
C MET A 1 -53.80 7.75 47.33
N ALA A 2 -53.25 8.99 47.33
CA ALA A 2 -52.93 9.73 46.10
C ALA A 2 -51.42 9.88 45.81
N LEU A 3 -50.57 9.82 46.85
CA LEU A 3 -49.12 10.01 46.71
C LEU A 3 -48.38 8.83 46.06
N LYS A 4 -48.91 7.61 46.15
CA LYS A 4 -48.25 6.40 45.59
C LYS A 4 -48.38 6.32 44.07
N ASN A 5 -49.46 6.87 43.50
CA ASN A 5 -49.74 6.82 42.06
C ASN A 5 -48.92 7.87 41.28
N TYR A 6 -48.63 9.02 41.89
CA TYR A 6 -47.79 10.06 41.27
C TYR A 6 -46.31 9.66 41.17
N HIS A 7 -45.83 8.87 42.13
CA HIS A 7 -44.43 8.43 42.14
C HIS A 7 -44.16 7.31 41.11
N LEU A 8 -45.17 6.46 40.84
CA LEU A 8 -45.11 5.39 39.84
C LEU A 8 -45.22 5.92 38.40
N SER A 9 -46.06 6.94 38.16
CA SER A 9 -46.20 7.55 36.83
C SER A 9 -44.94 8.30 36.37
N ASN A 10 -44.22 8.96 37.30
CA ASN A 10 -42.97 9.66 36.98
C ASN A 10 -41.80 8.71 36.67
N LEU A 11 -41.74 7.55 37.33
CA LEU A 11 -40.73 6.52 37.05
C LEU A 11 -40.94 5.87 35.67
N PHE A 12 -42.18 5.58 35.30
CA PHE A 12 -42.54 5.02 33.98
C PHE A 12 -42.24 5.98 32.82
N ASN A 13 -42.48 7.29 33.02
CA ASN A 13 -42.18 8.31 32.01
C ASN A 13 -40.66 8.53 31.84
N ALA A 14 -39.89 8.50 32.94
CA ALA A 14 -38.44 8.63 32.89
C ALA A 14 -37.76 7.44 32.17
N GLU A 15 -38.26 6.21 32.35
CA GLU A 15 -37.78 5.01 31.63
C GLU A 15 -38.06 5.10 30.12
N GLY A 16 -39.24 5.59 29.73
CA GLY A 16 -39.60 5.79 28.31
C GLY A 16 -38.73 6.84 27.59
N GLU A 17 -38.39 7.94 28.28
CA GLU A 17 -37.48 8.95 27.75
C GLU A 17 -36.05 8.41 27.65
N LEU A 18 -35.56 7.69 28.67
CA LEU A 18 -34.24 7.03 28.65
C LEU A 18 -34.11 6.05 27.47
N ILE A 19 -35.14 5.25 27.20
CA ILE A 19 -35.17 4.31 26.07
C ILE A 19 -35.16 5.07 24.73
N ASN A 20 -35.87 6.20 24.63
CA ASN A 20 -35.85 7.04 23.42
C ASN A 20 -34.52 7.77 23.22
N TYR A 21 -33.87 8.22 24.30
CA TYR A 21 -32.53 8.79 24.27
C TYR A 21 -31.48 7.75 23.88
N LEU A 22 -31.55 6.52 24.43
CA LEU A 22 -30.70 5.40 24.03
C LEU A 22 -30.91 5.03 22.56
N LYS A 23 -32.16 4.94 22.09
CA LYS A 23 -32.47 4.66 20.67
C LYS A 23 -31.95 5.76 19.75
N LYS A 24 -32.11 7.03 20.11
CA LYS A 24 -31.57 8.17 19.34
C LYS A 24 -30.04 8.17 19.31
N THR A 25 -29.37 7.88 20.43
CA THR A 25 -27.91 7.83 20.47
C THR A 25 -27.36 6.65 19.68
N ILE A 26 -27.98 5.46 19.77
CA ILE A 26 -27.61 4.29 18.94
C ILE A 26 -27.79 4.59 17.44
N PHE A 27 -28.86 5.29 17.07
CA PHE A 27 -29.12 5.71 15.69
C PHE A 27 -28.13 6.77 15.20
N LEU A 28 -27.68 7.68 16.08
CA LEU A 28 -26.68 8.69 15.76
C LEU A 28 -25.27 8.10 15.61
N ILE A 29 -24.92 7.12 16.44
CA ILE A 29 -23.60 6.44 16.41
C ILE A 29 -23.45 5.53 15.19
N THR A 30 -24.53 4.88 14.75
CA THR A 30 -24.51 4.05 13.53
C THR A 30 -24.36 4.86 12.24
N LEU A 31 -24.78 6.14 12.23
CA LEU A 31 -24.63 7.02 11.05
C LEU A 31 -23.20 7.56 10.87
N LEU A 32 -22.37 7.57 11.92
CA LEU A 32 -20.98 8.07 11.85
C LEU A 32 -19.96 7.06 11.30
N PHE A 33 -20.31 5.78 11.17
CA PHE A 33 -19.35 4.72 10.81
C PHE A 33 -19.39 4.30 9.32
N ALA A 34 -20.17 4.98 8.48
CA ALA A 34 -20.27 4.67 7.05
C ALA A 34 -19.25 5.45 6.17
N LEU A 35 -18.01 5.63 6.64
CA LEU A 35 -16.96 6.19 5.79
C LEU A 35 -16.52 5.11 4.79
N PRO A 36 -16.64 5.33 3.47
CA PRO A 36 -16.14 4.38 2.48
C PRO A 36 -14.61 4.32 2.61
N ILE A 37 -14.09 3.14 2.94
CA ILE A 37 -12.67 2.84 2.78
C ILE A 37 -12.42 2.79 1.26
N ASN A 38 -12.09 3.92 0.66
CA ASN A 38 -11.61 3.94 -0.72
C ASN A 38 -10.25 3.23 -0.73
N ALA A 39 -10.22 2.01 -1.26
CA ALA A 39 -8.98 1.32 -1.56
C ALA A 39 -8.24 2.14 -2.63
N GLN A 40 -7.21 2.88 -2.20
CA GLN A 40 -6.41 3.67 -3.11
C GLN A 40 -5.57 2.73 -3.98
N GLU A 41 -5.80 2.77 -5.29
CA GLU A 41 -5.03 2.01 -6.27
C GLU A 41 -3.84 2.84 -6.81
N PHE A 42 -2.83 2.14 -7.34
CA PHE A 42 -1.75 2.82 -8.06
C PHE A 42 -2.29 3.39 -9.38
N PRO A 43 -1.96 4.64 -9.78
CA PRO A 43 -2.54 5.23 -10.98
C PRO A 43 -2.20 4.45 -12.25
N LYS A 44 -3.24 4.02 -12.96
CA LYS A 44 -3.13 3.33 -14.25
C LYS A 44 -2.48 4.21 -15.31
N GLY A 45 -1.81 3.58 -16.26
CA GLY A 45 -1.20 4.25 -17.40
C GLY A 45 0.20 3.74 -17.71
N LYS A 46 0.82 4.37 -18.70
CA LYS A 46 2.17 4.08 -19.15
C LYS A 46 3.16 4.91 -18.32
N TRP A 47 4.13 4.26 -17.72
CA TRP A 47 5.11 4.86 -16.83
C TRP A 47 6.52 4.69 -17.39
N GLU A 48 7.25 5.78 -17.55
CA GLU A 48 8.69 5.76 -17.74
C GLU A 48 9.35 5.65 -16.36
N VAL A 49 10.17 4.61 -16.18
CA VAL A 49 10.80 4.24 -14.90
C VAL A 49 12.30 4.28 -15.07
N MET A 50 12.97 5.07 -14.24
CA MET A 50 14.42 5.08 -14.12
C MET A 50 14.81 4.27 -12.88
N THR A 51 15.69 3.30 -13.06
CA THR A 51 16.27 2.51 -11.98
C THR A 51 17.76 2.81 -11.86
N GLN A 52 18.21 3.11 -10.64
CA GLN A 52 19.64 3.19 -10.32
C GLN A 52 19.97 2.08 -9.33
N THR A 53 21.15 1.48 -9.50
CA THR A 53 21.62 0.38 -8.68
C THR A 53 22.96 0.75 -8.06
N VAL A 54 23.06 0.58 -6.75
CA VAL A 54 24.30 0.78 -5.99
C VAL A 54 24.71 -0.58 -5.42
N ILE A 55 25.85 -1.08 -5.89
CA ILE A 55 26.45 -2.32 -5.39
C ILE A 55 27.61 -1.93 -4.46
N PRO A 56 27.63 -2.43 -3.20
CA PRO A 56 28.75 -2.20 -2.29
C PRO A 56 30.08 -2.61 -2.91
N HIS A 57 31.15 -1.89 -2.58
CA HIS A 57 32.52 -2.16 -3.03
C HIS A 57 32.78 -2.01 -4.54
N VAL A 58 31.78 -1.57 -5.32
CA VAL A 58 31.96 -1.17 -6.72
C VAL A 58 32.09 0.35 -6.78
N MET A 59 33.24 0.85 -7.23
CA MET A 59 33.52 2.30 -7.28
C MET A 59 32.93 2.99 -8.51
N THR A 60 32.57 2.24 -9.55
CA THR A 60 31.96 2.77 -10.77
C THR A 60 30.45 2.88 -10.61
N PRO A 61 29.83 4.05 -10.84
CA PRO A 61 28.38 4.17 -10.84
C PRO A 61 27.80 3.31 -11.96
N MET A 62 26.91 2.40 -11.59
CA MET A 62 26.16 1.61 -12.56
C MET A 62 25.29 2.55 -13.41
N PRO A 63 25.22 2.39 -14.74
CA PRO A 63 24.33 3.20 -15.57
C PRO A 63 22.89 3.09 -15.09
N ALA A 64 22.17 4.21 -15.07
CA ALA A 64 20.74 4.19 -14.80
C ALA A 64 20.02 3.55 -16.00
N HIS A 65 19.13 2.61 -15.73
CA HIS A 65 18.33 1.96 -16.76
C HIS A 65 16.95 2.61 -16.84
N LYS A 66 16.48 2.79 -18.07
CA LYS A 66 15.16 3.35 -18.37
C LYS A 66 14.27 2.25 -18.94
N ASP A 67 13.12 2.05 -18.31
CA ASP A 67 12.11 1.09 -18.71
C ASP A 67 10.75 1.78 -18.87
N VAL A 68 9.90 1.19 -19.69
CA VAL A 68 8.53 1.68 -19.88
C VAL A 68 7.54 0.59 -19.52
N ILE A 69 6.74 0.85 -18.48
CA ILE A 69 5.86 -0.13 -17.86
C ILE A 69 4.42 0.35 -17.97
N CYS A 70 3.55 -0.51 -18.49
CA CYS A 70 2.11 -0.28 -18.50
C CYS A 70 1.52 -0.76 -17.17
N VAL A 71 0.78 0.09 -16.46
CA VAL A 71 -0.01 -0.27 -15.27
C VAL A 71 -1.48 -0.36 -15.65
N ASN A 72 -2.08 -1.54 -15.48
CA ASN A 72 -3.47 -1.84 -15.81
C ASN A 72 -4.03 -2.93 -14.87
N ASP A 73 -5.29 -3.32 -15.06
CA ASP A 73 -5.95 -4.30 -14.19
C ASP A 73 -5.31 -5.69 -14.20
N LYS A 74 -4.54 -6.04 -15.24
CA LYS A 74 -3.86 -7.35 -15.34
C LYS A 74 -2.59 -7.43 -14.49
N ASN A 75 -1.98 -6.29 -14.17
CA ASN A 75 -0.73 -6.24 -13.40
C ASN A 75 -0.78 -5.31 -12.19
N LYS A 76 -1.98 -4.92 -11.76
CA LYS A 76 -2.21 -4.08 -10.57
C LYS A 76 -1.72 -4.69 -9.26
N GLU A 77 -1.41 -5.99 -9.25
CA GLU A 77 -0.85 -6.69 -8.09
C GLU A 77 0.69 -6.65 -8.02
N ARG A 78 1.34 -5.95 -8.97
CA ARG A 78 2.79 -5.81 -9.03
C ARG A 78 3.19 -4.32 -8.99
N PRO A 79 4.25 -3.95 -8.26
CA PRO A 79 4.78 -2.59 -8.34
C PRO A 79 5.29 -2.29 -9.75
N PRO A 80 5.15 -1.05 -10.24
CA PRO A 80 5.61 -0.66 -11.57
C PRO A 80 7.12 -0.43 -11.60
N ILE A 81 7.90 -1.47 -11.34
CA ILE A 81 9.36 -1.43 -11.43
C ILE A 81 9.86 -2.46 -12.43
N ALA A 82 11.00 -2.16 -13.05
CA ALA A 82 11.70 -3.12 -13.89
C ALA A 82 12.27 -4.21 -12.99
N ALA A 83 11.99 -5.46 -13.32
CA ALA A 83 12.57 -6.62 -12.67
C ALA A 83 12.59 -7.78 -13.67
N HIS A 84 13.58 -8.65 -13.55
CA HIS A 84 13.73 -9.83 -14.39
C HIS A 84 12.51 -10.74 -14.30
N GLU A 85 12.24 -11.52 -15.35
CA GLU A 85 11.09 -12.44 -15.42
C GLU A 85 11.12 -13.52 -14.34
N SER A 86 12.32 -13.88 -13.86
CA SER A 86 12.50 -14.86 -12.79
C SER A 86 12.15 -14.33 -11.40
N CYS A 87 11.76 -13.05 -11.27
CA CYS A 87 11.36 -12.42 -10.03
C CYS A 87 9.84 -12.48 -9.80
N GLU A 88 9.47 -13.16 -8.72
CA GLU A 88 8.10 -13.25 -8.21
C GLU A 88 7.89 -12.20 -7.11
N PHE A 89 6.80 -11.44 -7.23
CA PHE A 89 6.41 -10.42 -6.25
C PHE A 89 5.37 -11.00 -5.29
N SER A 90 5.46 -10.58 -4.03
CA SER A 90 4.53 -10.96 -2.98
C SER A 90 4.33 -9.80 -2.02
N ASN A 91 3.29 -9.88 -1.18
CA ASN A 91 3.00 -8.86 -0.18
C ASN A 91 2.92 -7.44 -0.77
N TYR A 92 2.45 -7.31 -2.02
CA TYR A 92 2.20 -6.01 -2.61
C TYR A 92 0.98 -5.39 -1.94
N LYS A 93 1.18 -4.22 -1.34
CA LYS A 93 0.14 -3.51 -0.58
C LYS A 93 0.21 -2.04 -0.89
N ILE A 94 -0.94 -1.42 -1.03
CA ILE A 94 -1.09 0.03 -1.18
C ILE A 94 -1.86 0.57 0.03
N VAL A 95 -1.28 1.59 0.67
CA VAL A 95 -1.88 2.30 1.80
C VAL A 95 -1.68 3.80 1.56
N GLY A 96 -2.78 4.50 1.29
CA GLY A 96 -2.73 5.90 0.87
C GLY A 96 -1.88 6.06 -0.39
N ASN A 97 -0.89 6.96 -0.34
CA ASN A 97 0.04 7.23 -1.44
C ASN A 97 1.32 6.37 -1.39
N GLY A 98 1.34 5.33 -0.55
CA GLY A 98 2.47 4.42 -0.38
C GLY A 98 2.17 3.03 -0.91
N ALA A 99 3.09 2.45 -1.66
CA ALA A 99 3.06 1.05 -2.08
C ALA A 99 4.30 0.31 -1.57
N SER A 100 4.16 -0.91 -1.08
CA SER A 100 5.27 -1.74 -0.61
C SER A 100 5.17 -3.15 -1.14
N TRP A 101 6.30 -3.83 -1.32
CA TRP A 101 6.35 -5.21 -1.80
C TRP A 101 7.52 -5.99 -1.22
N GLN A 102 7.44 -7.31 -1.38
CA GLN A 102 8.57 -8.23 -1.32
C GLN A 102 8.76 -8.88 -2.69
N MET A 103 9.99 -9.27 -3.00
CA MET A 103 10.31 -10.02 -4.22
C MET A 103 11.24 -11.19 -3.90
N LYS A 104 11.12 -12.27 -4.68
CA LYS A 104 12.09 -13.37 -4.72
C LYS A 104 12.42 -13.67 -6.17
N CYS A 105 13.70 -13.66 -6.52
CA CYS A 105 14.14 -14.04 -7.85
C CYS A 105 14.80 -15.41 -7.81
N LYS A 106 14.32 -16.29 -8.70
CA LYS A 106 14.88 -17.64 -8.90
C LYS A 106 16.00 -17.57 -9.94
N GLY A 107 17.00 -18.44 -9.79
CA GLY A 107 18.16 -18.50 -10.69
C GLY A 107 19.34 -19.18 -10.00
N GLU A 108 20.53 -19.11 -10.62
CA GLU A 108 21.79 -19.62 -10.04
C GLU A 108 22.12 -18.95 -8.70
N LEU A 109 21.74 -17.67 -8.57
CA LEU A 109 21.88 -16.89 -7.35
C LEU A 109 20.51 -16.60 -6.77
N ASN A 110 20.28 -17.04 -5.53
CA ASN A 110 19.04 -16.74 -4.81
C ASN A 110 19.04 -15.26 -4.38
N MET A 111 18.02 -14.52 -4.84
CA MET A 111 17.85 -13.11 -4.50
C MET A 111 16.50 -12.89 -3.81
N ASN A 112 16.51 -12.13 -2.73
CA ASN A 112 15.31 -11.72 -2.01
C ASN A 112 15.36 -10.22 -1.81
N GLY A 113 14.25 -9.52 -2.01
CA GLY A 113 14.22 -8.08 -1.85
C GLY A 113 12.92 -7.58 -1.24
N ALA A 114 12.97 -6.36 -0.73
CA ALA A 114 11.79 -5.63 -0.27
C ALA A 114 11.94 -4.16 -0.65
N GLY A 115 10.83 -3.51 -0.97
CA GLY A 115 10.86 -2.12 -1.39
C GLY A 115 9.58 -1.35 -1.09
N ARG A 116 9.69 -0.05 -1.28
CA ARG A 116 8.59 0.91 -1.11
C ARG A 116 8.64 2.00 -2.17
N ILE A 117 7.46 2.41 -2.60
CA ILE A 117 7.22 3.56 -3.47
C ILE A 117 6.30 4.53 -2.76
N ILE A 118 6.57 5.82 -2.91
CA ILE A 118 5.64 6.92 -2.63
C ILE A 118 5.26 7.55 -3.97
N PHE A 119 3.97 7.59 -4.27
CA PHE A 119 3.46 8.02 -5.57
C PHE A 119 2.50 9.21 -5.46
N SER A 120 2.38 9.94 -6.56
CA SER A 120 1.33 10.91 -6.85
C SER A 120 0.60 10.47 -8.11
N ALA A 121 -0.29 11.32 -8.64
CA ALA A 121 -1.05 11.01 -9.85
C ALA A 121 -0.16 10.73 -11.09
N ASN A 122 1.01 11.37 -11.19
CA ASN A 122 1.84 11.32 -12.40
C ASN A 122 3.33 11.05 -12.14
N GLN A 123 3.76 10.92 -10.89
CA GLN A 123 5.15 10.71 -10.52
C GLN A 123 5.26 9.76 -9.34
N TYR A 124 6.40 9.09 -9.21
CA TYR A 124 6.72 8.41 -7.96
C TYR A 124 8.22 8.37 -7.71
N LYS A 125 8.58 8.15 -6.44
CA LYS A 125 9.93 7.80 -6.00
C LYS A 125 9.87 6.53 -5.16
N GLY A 126 10.87 5.69 -5.26
CA GLY A 126 10.95 4.49 -4.44
C GLY A 126 12.36 4.00 -4.22
N SER A 127 12.48 3.01 -3.36
CA SER A 127 13.71 2.28 -3.13
C SER A 127 13.42 0.82 -2.80
N ALA A 128 14.40 -0.04 -3.03
CA ALA A 128 14.39 -1.42 -2.58
C ALA A 128 15.79 -1.86 -2.16
N ILE A 129 15.83 -2.76 -1.19
CA ILE A 129 17.05 -3.47 -0.81
C ILE A 129 16.89 -4.90 -1.32
N VAL A 130 17.89 -5.36 -2.07
CA VAL A 130 17.95 -6.71 -2.62
C VAL A 130 19.14 -7.44 -2.01
N LYS A 131 18.86 -8.52 -1.29
CA LYS A 131 19.87 -9.40 -0.72
C LYS A 131 20.18 -10.53 -1.68
N MET A 132 21.45 -10.69 -2.01
CA MET A 132 21.96 -11.74 -2.88
C MET A 132 22.91 -12.64 -2.10
N LYS A 133 22.76 -13.96 -2.28
CA LYS A 133 23.65 -14.95 -1.68
C LYS A 133 24.38 -15.71 -2.78
N ILE A 134 25.69 -15.50 -2.86
CA ILE A 134 26.59 -16.26 -3.74
C ILE A 134 27.19 -17.42 -2.92
N PRO A 135 27.30 -18.65 -3.47
CA PRO A 135 28.02 -19.73 -2.81
C PRO A 135 29.45 -19.30 -2.44
N GLN A 136 29.88 -19.63 -1.22
CA GLN A 136 31.25 -19.34 -0.74
C GLN A 136 31.63 -17.85 -0.64
N SER A 137 30.65 -16.93 -0.66
CA SER A 137 30.87 -15.49 -0.43
C SER A 137 29.94 -14.95 0.65
N GLU A 138 30.29 -13.80 1.21
CA GLU A 138 29.42 -13.07 2.13
C GLU A 138 28.12 -12.62 1.43
N PRO A 139 26.97 -12.59 2.15
CA PRO A 139 25.74 -12.02 1.62
C PRO A 139 25.96 -10.55 1.22
N MET A 140 25.46 -10.18 0.05
CA MET A 140 25.55 -8.81 -0.44
C MET A 140 24.17 -8.16 -0.43
N GLU A 141 24.12 -6.89 -0.02
CA GLU A 141 22.93 -6.06 -0.15
C GLU A 141 23.13 -5.09 -1.31
N ILE A 142 22.15 -5.00 -2.19
CA ILE A 142 22.15 -4.15 -3.38
C ILE A 142 21.02 -3.15 -3.20
N ASP A 143 21.36 -1.87 -3.24
CA ASP A 143 20.38 -0.79 -3.15
C ASP A 143 19.89 -0.42 -4.53
N HIS A 144 18.56 -0.37 -4.67
CA HIS A 144 17.90 0.17 -5.86
C HIS A 144 17.14 1.43 -5.49
N THR A 145 17.26 2.46 -6.33
CA THR A 145 16.37 3.62 -6.29
C THR A 145 15.58 3.71 -7.58
N TYR A 146 14.34 4.16 -7.46
CA TYR A 146 13.41 4.26 -8.58
C TYR A 146 12.85 5.67 -8.66
N THR A 147 12.76 6.20 -9.87
CA THR A 147 11.91 7.34 -10.17
C THR A 147 10.99 6.99 -11.33
N GLY A 148 9.73 7.38 -11.24
CA GLY A 148 8.76 7.10 -12.27
C GLY A 148 8.00 8.34 -12.68
N LYS A 149 7.68 8.43 -13.98
CA LYS A 149 6.86 9.48 -14.57
C LYS A 149 5.79 8.86 -15.47
N ARG A 150 4.53 9.21 -15.28
CA ARG A 150 3.43 8.82 -16.16
C ARG A 150 3.57 9.57 -17.48
N ILE A 151 3.61 8.84 -18.58
CA ILE A 151 3.81 9.35 -19.95
C ILE A 151 2.59 9.16 -20.85
N GLY A 152 1.46 8.69 -20.30
CA GLY A 152 0.20 8.56 -21.01
C GLY A 152 -0.58 7.33 -20.57
N ASP A 153 -1.52 6.90 -21.41
CA ASP A 153 -2.28 5.67 -21.19
C ASP A 153 -1.57 4.46 -21.79
N CYS A 154 -1.92 3.28 -21.28
CA CYS A 154 -1.50 2.01 -21.88
C CYS A 154 -2.20 1.86 -23.25
N LYS A 155 -1.53 1.22 -24.21
CA LYS A 155 -2.17 0.80 -25.47
C LYS A 155 -2.93 -0.50 -25.30
#